data_AF-A0A359AJM2-F1
#
_entry.id   AF-A0A359AJM2-F1
#
_cell.length_a   1.000
_cell.length_b   1.000
_cell.length_c   1.000
_cell.angle_alpha   90.00
_cell.angle_beta   90.00
_cell.angle_gamma   90.00
#
_symmetry.space_group_name_H-M   'P 1'
#
loop_
_entity.id
_entity.type
_entity.pdbx_description
1 polymer ?
#
loop_
_entity_poly.entity_id
_entity_poly.type
_entity_poly.pdbx_seq_one_letter_code
_entity_poly.pdbx_strand_id
1 'polypeptide(L)'
;MDKRREQLFKQIVKIYLTTAEPVGSLFLADKLGDVSSATIRNEMMALEEDGYIYQPHISAGRVPTAKGYKFFVDNFVDADRRDEKTDKKIAAAVEKFKGDEQVKAAARASAEISQEAVIVAFSPNQLYFTGLSNLFAKPEFREQVIVTSVSQILDHCEEMLPRVLELIGNGKKVLIGSDNPFGKMCSFIAAPIRDNGLFGILGPMRMDYEKNLELVNFVKTL
;
A
#
# COMPACT_ATOMS: atom_id res chain seq x y z
N MET A 1 -15.58 10.68 -14.30
CA MET A 1 -14.34 11.07 -15.01
C MET A 1 -14.44 10.51 -16.43
N ASP A 2 -13.87 11.15 -17.46
CA ASP A 2 -13.88 10.53 -18.80
C ASP A 2 -12.80 9.43 -18.92
N LYS A 3 -12.94 8.55 -19.91
CA LYS A 3 -12.02 7.40 -20.09
C LYS A 3 -10.57 7.83 -20.30
N ARG A 4 -10.32 8.96 -20.96
CA ARG A 4 -8.95 9.43 -21.24
C ARG A 4 -8.30 9.92 -19.97
N ARG A 5 -9.00 10.73 -19.18
CA ARG A 5 -8.54 11.23 -17.89
C ARG A 5 -8.33 10.08 -16.90
N GLU A 6 -9.18 9.04 -16.91
CA GLU A 6 -8.96 7.81 -16.14
C GLU A 6 -7.65 7.10 -16.51
N GLN A 7 -7.37 6.93 -17.81
CA GLN A 7 -6.10 6.33 -18.23
C GLN A 7 -4.90 7.20 -17.82
N LEU A 8 -4.99 8.53 -18.00
CA LEU A 8 -3.93 9.44 -17.58
C LEU A 8 -3.67 9.33 -16.07
N PHE A 9 -4.73 9.38 -15.25
CA PHE A 9 -4.64 9.24 -13.81
C PHE A 9 -4.01 7.89 -13.42
N LYS A 10 -4.46 6.79 -14.03
CA LYS A 10 -3.88 5.45 -13.81
C LYS A 10 -2.38 5.43 -14.09
N GLN A 11 -1.92 6.09 -15.15
CA GLN A 11 -0.50 6.18 -15.48
C GLN A 11 0.28 7.02 -14.45
N ILE A 12 -0.27 8.16 -14.03
CA ILE A 12 0.34 9.01 -12.98
C ILE A 12 0.57 8.18 -11.71
N VAL A 13 -0.46 7.46 -11.24
CA VAL A 13 -0.33 6.63 -10.04
C VAL A 13 0.70 5.53 -10.25
N LYS A 14 0.64 4.77 -11.36
CA LYS A 14 1.60 3.68 -11.63
C LYS A 14 3.06 4.15 -11.69
N ILE A 15 3.30 5.29 -12.33
CA ILE A 15 4.63 5.89 -12.38
C ILE A 15 5.06 6.27 -10.97
N TYR A 16 4.21 6.99 -10.24
CA TYR A 16 4.55 7.45 -8.90
C TYR A 16 4.81 6.29 -7.94
N LEU A 17 3.99 5.22 -7.97
CA LEU A 17 4.20 4.00 -7.18
C LEU A 17 5.62 3.42 -7.37
N THR A 18 6.14 3.51 -8.59
CA THR A 18 7.45 2.96 -8.97
C THR A 18 8.60 3.92 -8.65
N THR A 19 8.46 5.21 -8.97
CA THR A 19 9.58 6.16 -8.94
C THR A 19 9.67 6.94 -7.63
N ALA A 20 8.57 7.09 -6.89
CA ALA A 20 8.43 8.04 -5.79
C ALA A 20 8.67 9.51 -6.18
N GLU A 21 8.66 9.84 -7.48
CA GLU A 21 8.95 11.16 -8.00
C GLU A 21 7.69 11.83 -8.56
N PRO A 22 7.42 13.11 -8.24
CA PRO A 22 6.31 13.86 -8.80
C PRO A 22 6.26 13.79 -10.34
N VAL A 23 5.10 13.42 -10.88
CA VAL A 23 4.95 13.12 -12.30
C VAL A 23 4.63 14.40 -13.08
N GLY A 24 5.50 14.78 -14.02
CA GLY A 24 5.34 15.96 -14.86
C GLY A 24 4.62 15.68 -16.18
N SER A 25 3.94 16.69 -16.74
CA SER A 25 3.20 16.57 -18.01
C SER A 25 4.12 16.30 -19.21
N LEU A 26 5.34 16.84 -19.20
CA LEU A 26 6.33 16.60 -20.27
C LEU A 26 6.76 15.14 -20.31
N PHE A 27 7.11 14.58 -19.15
CA PHE A 27 7.45 13.16 -19.02
C PHE A 27 6.32 12.23 -19.49
N LEU A 28 5.07 12.57 -19.15
CA LEU A 28 3.91 11.82 -19.62
C LEU A 28 3.69 11.95 -21.12
N ALA A 29 3.89 13.14 -21.71
CA ALA A 29 3.77 13.34 -23.15
C ALA A 29 4.77 12.48 -23.92
N ASP A 30 6.04 12.48 -23.48
CA ASP A 30 7.11 11.70 -24.10
C ASP A 30 6.83 10.19 -23.98
N LYS A 31 6.26 9.74 -22.85
CA LYS A 31 5.97 8.32 -22.60
C LYS A 31 4.71 7.82 -23.32
N LEU A 32 3.69 8.67 -23.47
CA LEU A 32 2.40 8.29 -24.06
C LEU A 32 2.34 8.53 -25.57
N GLY A 33 3.12 9.48 -26.12
CA GLY A 33 3.28 9.73 -27.56
C GLY A 33 2.06 10.34 -28.29
N ASP A 34 0.85 10.15 -27.75
CA ASP A 34 -0.40 10.47 -28.45
C ASP A 34 -0.97 11.87 -28.13
N VAL A 35 -0.43 12.56 -27.13
CA VAL A 35 -1.01 13.79 -26.58
C VAL A 35 0.07 14.81 -26.22
N SER A 36 -0.16 16.09 -26.56
CA SER A 36 0.77 17.17 -26.23
C SER A 36 0.86 17.42 -24.72
N SER A 37 2.04 17.85 -24.25
CA SER A 37 2.27 18.22 -22.83
C SER A 37 1.28 19.28 -22.32
N ALA A 38 0.86 20.23 -23.16
CA ALA A 38 -0.14 21.24 -22.80
C ALA A 38 -1.52 20.62 -22.52
N THR A 39 -1.94 19.65 -23.33
CA THR A 39 -3.21 18.94 -23.13
C THR A 39 -3.17 18.10 -21.86
N ILE A 40 -2.06 17.38 -21.62
CA ILE A 40 -1.85 16.61 -20.39
C ILE A 40 -1.88 17.53 -19.17
N ARG A 41 -1.24 18.70 -19.24
CA ARG A 41 -1.26 19.68 -18.15
C ARG A 41 -2.69 20.12 -17.81
N ASN A 42 -3.54 20.36 -18.82
CA ASN A 42 -4.95 20.71 -18.60
C ASN A 42 -5.73 19.57 -17.92
N GLU A 43 -5.53 18.33 -18.34
CA GLU A 43 -6.16 17.18 -17.68
C GLU A 43 -5.65 16.98 -16.24
N MET A 44 -4.37 17.23 -15.99
CA MET A 44 -3.79 17.18 -14.63
C MET A 44 -4.35 18.29 -13.73
N MET A 45 -4.62 19.49 -14.27
CA MET A 45 -5.31 20.55 -13.52
C MET A 45 -6.72 20.12 -13.11
N ALA A 46 -7.48 19.51 -14.02
CA ALA A 46 -8.81 19.00 -13.69
C ALA A 46 -8.75 17.88 -12.62
N LEU A 47 -7.78 16.96 -12.72
CA LEU A 47 -7.55 15.93 -11.69
C LEU A 47 -7.18 16.53 -10.32
N GLU A 48 -6.46 17.65 -10.31
CA GLU A 48 -6.07 18.37 -9.09
C GLU A 48 -7.26 19.13 -8.48
N GLU A 49 -8.06 19.81 -9.30
CA GLU A 49 -9.32 20.43 -8.87
C GLU A 49 -10.31 19.39 -8.29
N ASP A 50 -10.37 18.20 -8.90
CA ASP A 50 -11.15 17.07 -8.40
C ASP A 50 -10.52 16.42 -7.14
N GLY A 51 -9.30 16.81 -6.76
CA GLY A 51 -8.60 16.35 -5.56
C GLY A 51 -7.99 14.95 -5.64
N TYR A 52 -7.82 14.38 -6.84
CA TYR A 52 -7.18 13.06 -7.03
C TYR A 52 -5.66 13.13 -6.99
N ILE A 53 -5.09 14.25 -7.40
CA ILE A 53 -3.65 14.52 -7.38
C ILE A 53 -3.41 15.92 -6.81
N TYR A 54 -2.19 16.22 -6.39
CA TYR A 54 -1.82 17.57 -5.96
C TYR A 54 -0.37 17.89 -6.32
N GLN A 55 -0.06 19.18 -6.35
CA GLN A 55 1.30 19.68 -6.50
C GLN A 55 1.99 19.85 -5.14
N PRO A 56 3.06 19.10 -4.82
CA PRO A 56 3.76 19.28 -3.55
C PRO A 56 4.58 20.58 -3.50
N HIS A 57 5.13 21.03 -4.63
CA HIS A 57 5.88 22.28 -4.77
C HIS A 57 5.61 22.95 -6.12
N ILE A 58 5.72 24.28 -6.20
CA ILE A 58 5.36 25.10 -7.37
C ILE A 58 6.03 24.61 -8.68
N SER A 59 7.25 24.07 -8.62
CA SER A 59 7.99 23.53 -9.77
C SER A 59 7.93 22.01 -9.91
N ALA A 60 7.33 21.30 -8.95
CA ALA A 60 7.22 19.84 -8.98
C ALA A 60 6.08 19.38 -9.89
N GLY A 61 6.15 18.13 -10.34
CA GLY A 61 5.03 17.43 -10.97
C GLY A 61 3.83 17.25 -10.03
N ARG A 62 2.96 16.28 -10.32
CA ARG A 62 1.84 15.93 -9.44
C ARG A 62 2.05 14.58 -8.78
N VAL A 63 1.51 14.43 -7.58
CA VAL A 63 1.49 13.15 -6.84
C VAL A 63 0.06 12.79 -6.47
N PRO A 64 -0.29 11.50 -6.34
CA PRO A 64 -1.63 11.09 -5.92
C PRO A 64 -1.94 11.51 -4.48
N THR A 65 -3.18 11.92 -4.23
CA THR A 65 -3.70 12.13 -2.87
C THR A 65 -4.20 10.80 -2.28
N ALA A 66 -4.57 10.79 -0.99
CA ALA A 66 -5.27 9.65 -0.40
C ALA A 66 -6.57 9.31 -1.17
N LYS A 67 -7.32 10.32 -1.63
CA LYS A 67 -8.50 10.14 -2.49
C LYS A 67 -8.11 9.51 -3.84
N GLY A 68 -7.00 9.94 -4.42
CA GLY A 68 -6.39 9.35 -5.60
C GLY A 68 -6.12 7.85 -5.42
N TYR A 69 -5.39 7.48 -4.37
CA TYR A 69 -5.07 6.08 -4.12
C TYR A 69 -6.30 5.21 -3.88
N LYS A 70 -7.31 5.69 -3.13
CA LYS A 70 -8.59 4.99 -2.95
C LYS A 70 -9.26 4.72 -4.31
N PHE A 71 -9.40 5.76 -5.13
CA PHE A 71 -9.95 5.61 -6.47
C PHE A 71 -9.11 4.64 -7.33
N PHE A 72 -7.79 4.67 -7.21
CA PHE A 72 -6.91 3.76 -7.95
C PHE A 72 -7.14 2.29 -7.56
N VAL A 73 -7.22 2.01 -6.26
CA VAL A 73 -7.48 0.67 -5.72
C VAL A 73 -8.85 0.18 -6.17
N ASP A 74 -9.88 1.02 -6.05
CA ASP A 74 -11.27 0.63 -6.35
C ASP A 74 -11.50 0.36 -7.85
N ASN A 75 -10.73 0.97 -8.76
CA ASN A 75 -11.02 0.95 -10.20
C ASN A 75 -9.96 0.23 -11.05
N PHE A 76 -8.73 0.07 -10.57
CA PHE A 76 -7.63 -0.42 -11.39
C PHE A 76 -6.81 -1.56 -10.80
N VAL A 77 -7.05 -1.92 -9.54
CA VAL A 77 -6.37 -3.03 -8.87
C VAL A 77 -7.28 -4.24 -8.89
N ASP A 78 -6.78 -5.35 -9.43
CA ASP A 78 -7.47 -6.63 -9.33
C ASP A 78 -7.12 -7.28 -7.98
N ALA A 79 -8.06 -7.19 -7.04
CA ALA A 79 -7.87 -7.69 -5.67
C ALA A 79 -7.79 -9.22 -5.57
N ASP A 80 -8.12 -9.95 -6.62
CA ASP A 80 -8.08 -11.42 -6.67
C ASP A 80 -7.01 -11.94 -7.63
N ARG A 81 -6.19 -11.04 -8.19
CA ARG A 81 -5.05 -11.41 -9.03
C ARG A 81 -4.10 -12.35 -8.29
N ARG A 82 -3.59 -13.33 -9.04
CA ARG A 82 -2.55 -14.27 -8.61
C ARG A 82 -1.40 -14.25 -9.61
N ASP A 83 -0.19 -14.02 -9.13
CA ASP A 83 1.07 -14.15 -9.85
C ASP A 83 1.75 -15.45 -9.40
N GLU A 84 1.79 -16.43 -10.30
CA GLU A 84 2.30 -17.78 -9.99
C GLU A 84 3.73 -17.76 -9.43
N LYS A 85 4.55 -16.79 -9.83
CA LYS A 85 5.91 -16.63 -9.33
C LYS A 85 5.93 -16.18 -7.87
N THR A 86 5.08 -15.22 -7.50
CA THR A 86 4.93 -14.73 -6.13
C THR A 86 4.37 -15.83 -5.23
N ASP A 87 3.31 -16.51 -5.67
CA ASP A 87 2.75 -17.67 -4.97
C ASP A 87 3.80 -18.76 -4.70
N LYS A 88 4.57 -19.16 -5.73
CA LYS A 88 5.62 -20.19 -5.59
C LYS A 88 6.70 -19.78 -4.60
N LYS A 89 7.10 -18.51 -4.59
CA LYS A 89 8.10 -17.99 -3.65
C LYS A 89 7.63 -18.09 -2.21
N ILE A 90 6.40 -17.67 -1.92
CA ILE A 90 5.87 -17.76 -0.54
C ILE A 90 5.63 -19.21 -0.16
N ALA A 91 5.06 -20.02 -1.06
CA ALA A 91 4.83 -21.45 -0.82
C ALA A 91 6.12 -22.18 -0.42
N ALA A 92 7.22 -21.95 -1.14
CA ALA A 92 8.53 -22.50 -0.80
C ALA A 92 9.05 -22.00 0.56
N ALA A 93 8.80 -20.74 0.90
CA ALA A 93 9.24 -20.17 2.18
C ALA A 93 8.48 -20.75 3.39
N VAL A 94 7.23 -21.18 3.20
CA VAL A 94 6.37 -21.69 4.29
C VAL A 94 6.31 -23.22 4.38
N GLU A 95 6.77 -23.95 3.36
CA GLU A 95 6.60 -25.41 3.19
C GLU A 95 7.00 -26.21 4.44
N LYS A 96 8.11 -25.84 5.08
CA LYS A 96 8.72 -26.55 6.22
C LYS A 96 8.11 -26.21 7.58
N PHE A 97 7.20 -25.24 7.62
CA PHE A 97 6.64 -24.70 8.86
C PHE A 97 5.16 -25.07 9.00
N LYS A 98 4.66 -25.07 10.24
CA LYS A 98 3.27 -25.32 10.60
C LYS A 98 2.82 -24.34 11.70
N GLY A 99 1.51 -24.14 11.82
CA GLY A 99 0.93 -23.24 12.83
C GLY A 99 1.50 -21.82 12.75
N ASP A 100 1.73 -21.20 13.90
CA ASP A 100 2.24 -19.82 13.98
C ASP A 100 3.55 -19.61 13.21
N GLU A 101 4.48 -20.58 13.23
CA GLU A 101 5.74 -20.46 12.52
C GLU A 101 5.56 -20.42 10.99
N GLN A 102 4.49 -21.05 10.48
CA GLN A 102 4.15 -20.97 9.06
C GLN A 102 3.71 -19.55 8.67
N VAL A 103 2.89 -18.92 9.52
CA VAL A 103 2.44 -17.54 9.32
C VAL A 103 3.60 -16.55 9.48
N LYS A 104 4.50 -16.76 10.47
CA LYS A 104 5.71 -15.92 10.63
C LYS A 104 6.65 -16.07 9.43
N ALA A 105 6.81 -17.28 8.89
CA ALA A 105 7.57 -17.49 7.66
C ALA A 105 6.94 -16.76 6.47
N ALA A 106 5.62 -16.82 6.34
CA ALA A 106 4.88 -16.09 5.31
C ALA A 106 5.01 -14.57 5.48
N ALA A 107 5.01 -14.07 6.71
CA ALA A 107 5.21 -12.66 7.03
C ALA A 107 6.60 -12.17 6.62
N ARG A 108 7.66 -12.94 6.92
CA ARG A 108 9.03 -12.61 6.50
C ARG A 108 9.17 -12.58 4.98
N ALA A 109 8.65 -13.62 4.30
CA ALA A 109 8.65 -13.69 2.84
C ALA A 109 7.85 -12.53 2.22
N SER A 110 6.70 -12.20 2.81
CA SER A 110 5.87 -11.07 2.37
C SER A 110 6.59 -9.74 2.52
N ALA A 111 7.25 -9.49 3.65
CA ALA A 111 8.06 -8.28 3.87
C ALA A 111 9.22 -8.17 2.87
N GLU A 112 9.87 -9.28 2.53
CA GLU A 112 10.94 -9.32 1.52
C GLU A 112 10.40 -9.07 0.11
N ILE A 113 9.25 -9.65 -0.25
CA ILE A 113 8.67 -9.51 -1.59
C ILE A 113 8.06 -8.12 -1.80
N SER A 114 7.32 -7.61 -0.80
CA SER A 114 6.67 -6.31 -0.86
C SER A 114 7.63 -5.15 -0.63
N GLN A 115 8.74 -5.40 0.08
CA GLN A 115 9.59 -4.36 0.65
C GLN A 115 8.79 -3.42 1.57
N GLU A 116 7.82 -3.95 2.32
CA GLU A 116 7.02 -3.22 3.31
C GLU A 116 7.15 -3.88 4.70
N ALA A 117 6.56 -3.24 5.72
CA ALA A 117 6.40 -3.87 7.03
C ALA A 117 5.21 -4.82 7.04
N VAL A 118 5.30 -5.87 7.84
CA VAL A 118 4.23 -6.86 8.05
C VAL A 118 3.95 -6.96 9.54
N ILE A 119 2.66 -6.92 9.87
CA ILE A 119 2.10 -7.04 11.21
C ILE A 119 1.25 -8.30 11.23
N VAL A 120 1.52 -9.19 12.17
CA VAL A 120 0.70 -10.38 12.43
C VAL A 120 0.23 -10.32 13.88
N ALA A 121 -1.07 -10.48 14.08
CA ALA A 121 -1.66 -10.76 15.37
C ALA A 121 -2.15 -12.21 15.38
N PHE A 122 -1.60 -13.05 16.24
CA PHE A 122 -2.10 -14.42 16.46
C PHE A 122 -3.26 -14.44 17.45
N SER A 123 -3.21 -13.51 18.40
CA SER A 123 -4.25 -13.24 19.39
C SER A 123 -4.13 -11.77 19.83
N PRO A 124 -5.09 -11.23 20.61
CA PRO A 124 -5.03 -9.85 21.10
C PRO A 124 -3.72 -9.44 21.79
N ASN A 125 -2.98 -10.40 22.35
CA ASN A 125 -1.74 -10.17 23.11
C ASN A 125 -0.51 -10.84 22.48
N GLN A 126 -0.61 -11.31 21.23
CA GLN A 126 0.49 -12.00 20.55
C GLN A 126 0.72 -11.37 19.17
N LEU A 127 1.50 -10.30 19.16
CA LEU A 127 1.93 -9.62 17.95
C LEU A 127 3.29 -10.14 17.45
N TYR A 128 3.46 -10.08 16.14
CA TYR A 128 4.71 -10.32 15.45
C TYR A 128 4.91 -9.27 14.35
N PHE A 129 6.08 -8.64 14.38
CA PHE A 129 6.47 -7.64 13.39
C PHE A 129 7.67 -8.12 12.58
N THR A 130 7.68 -7.78 11.29
CA THR A 130 8.85 -7.93 10.44
C THR A 130 8.83 -6.86 9.33
N GLY A 131 9.97 -6.56 8.72
CA GLY A 131 10.06 -5.55 7.65
C GLY A 131 9.96 -4.09 8.09
N LEU A 132 10.04 -3.77 9.39
CA LEU A 132 10.06 -2.36 9.86
C LEU A 132 11.20 -1.56 9.23
N SER A 133 12.36 -2.17 9.02
CA SER A 133 13.48 -1.55 8.30
C SER A 133 13.11 -1.16 6.87
N ASN A 134 12.26 -1.94 6.20
CA ASN A 134 11.81 -1.64 4.84
C ASN A 134 10.90 -0.42 4.83
N LEU A 135 9.97 -0.34 5.79
CA LEU A 135 9.07 0.81 5.97
C LEU A 135 9.87 2.09 6.21
N PHE A 136 10.76 2.08 7.18
CA PHE A 136 11.55 3.27 7.55
C PHE A 136 12.63 3.64 6.52
N ALA A 137 12.99 2.73 5.61
CA ALA A 137 13.89 3.04 4.49
C ALA A 137 13.19 3.79 3.34
N LYS A 138 11.85 3.89 3.33
CA LYS A 138 11.12 4.56 2.24
C LYS A 138 11.36 6.08 2.27
N PRO A 139 11.36 6.76 1.10
CA PRO A 139 11.54 8.21 1.01
C PRO A 139 10.61 9.03 1.91
N GLU A 140 9.38 8.55 2.13
CA GLU A 140 8.36 9.18 2.97
C GLU A 140 8.73 9.26 4.45
N PHE A 141 9.68 8.45 4.91
CA PHE A 141 10.10 8.34 6.31
C PHE A 141 11.48 8.95 6.56
N ARG A 142 11.96 9.83 5.67
CA ARG A 142 13.22 10.56 5.88
C ARG A 142 13.11 11.63 6.97
N GLU A 143 11.91 12.12 7.23
CA GLU A 143 11.68 13.11 8.28
C GLU A 143 11.49 12.42 9.63
N GLN A 144 12.33 12.79 10.61
CA GLN A 144 12.32 12.21 11.95
C GLN A 144 10.94 12.30 12.62
N VAL A 145 10.19 13.37 12.38
CA VAL A 145 8.83 13.56 12.94
C VAL A 145 7.89 12.45 12.47
N ILE A 146 7.97 12.04 11.20
CA ILE A 146 7.14 10.98 10.63
C ILE A 146 7.52 9.63 11.22
N VAL A 147 8.83 9.35 11.31
CA VAL A 147 9.35 8.11 11.93
C VAL A 147 8.88 8.00 13.36
N THR A 148 9.10 9.03 14.18
CA THR A 148 8.68 9.03 15.59
C THR A 148 7.16 8.85 15.72
N SER A 149 6.36 9.53 14.87
CA SER A 149 4.91 9.41 14.91
C SER A 149 4.43 7.99 14.63
N VAL A 150 5.01 7.29 13.65
CA VAL A 150 4.60 5.93 13.31
C VAL A 150 5.15 4.92 14.33
N SER A 151 6.40 5.09 14.79
CA SER A 151 6.98 4.25 15.84
C SER A 151 6.15 4.28 17.12
N GLN A 152 5.68 5.45 17.56
CA GLN A 152 4.80 5.54 18.73
C GLN A 152 3.50 4.76 18.56
N ILE A 153 2.90 4.76 17.37
CA ILE A 153 1.68 3.98 17.12
C ILE A 153 1.99 2.48 17.15
N LEU A 154 3.16 2.07 16.64
CA LEU A 154 3.60 0.67 16.66
C LEU A 154 3.91 0.19 18.09
N ASP A 155 4.52 1.02 18.93
CA ASP A 155 4.80 0.72 20.34
C ASP A 155 3.51 0.42 21.13
N HIS A 156 2.39 1.07 20.75
CA HIS A 156 1.06 0.88 21.35
C HIS A 156 0.13 0.02 20.48
N CYS A 157 0.67 -0.77 19.55
CA CYS A 157 -0.15 -1.52 18.61
C CYS A 157 -1.03 -2.58 19.30
N GLU A 158 -0.58 -3.17 20.41
CA GLU A 158 -1.35 -4.16 21.18
C GLU A 158 -2.66 -3.56 21.72
N GLU A 159 -2.61 -2.34 22.25
CA GLU A 159 -3.77 -1.62 22.78
C GLU A 159 -4.78 -1.27 21.67
N MET A 160 -4.29 -1.01 20.46
CA MET A 160 -5.10 -0.64 19.31
C MET A 160 -5.74 -1.85 18.60
N LEU A 161 -5.18 -3.04 18.80
CA LEU A 161 -5.53 -4.23 18.03
C LEU A 161 -7.03 -4.59 18.05
N PRO A 162 -7.77 -4.54 19.19
CA PRO A 162 -9.20 -4.82 19.18
C PRO A 162 -9.99 -3.92 18.22
N ARG A 163 -9.66 -2.62 18.19
CA ARG A 163 -10.27 -1.66 17.27
C ARG A 163 -9.86 -1.92 15.82
N VAL A 164 -8.61 -2.33 15.58
CA VAL A 164 -8.15 -2.70 14.23
C VAL A 164 -8.90 -3.93 13.74
N LEU A 165 -9.05 -4.97 14.56
CA LEU A 165 -9.80 -6.19 14.22
C LEU A 165 -11.27 -5.87 13.89
N GLU A 166 -11.92 -5.02 14.68
CA GLU A 166 -13.29 -4.55 14.40
C GLU A 166 -13.37 -3.78 13.07
N LEU A 167 -12.40 -2.87 12.84
CA LEU A 167 -12.33 -2.10 11.60
C LEU A 167 -12.15 -2.99 10.38
N ILE A 168 -11.35 -4.06 10.48
CA ILE A 168 -11.13 -5.02 9.38
C ILE A 168 -12.34 -5.95 9.19
N GLY A 169 -12.95 -6.41 10.27
CA GLY A 169 -14.07 -7.34 10.24
C GLY A 169 -13.71 -8.69 9.58
N ASN A 170 -14.64 -9.27 8.84
CA ASN A 170 -14.50 -10.64 8.29
C ASN A 170 -13.81 -10.70 6.92
N GLY A 171 -13.44 -9.56 6.35
CA GLY A 171 -12.94 -9.43 4.98
C GLY A 171 -11.55 -8.84 4.90
N LYS A 172 -10.93 -8.92 3.73
CA LYS A 172 -9.75 -8.11 3.42
C LYS A 172 -10.17 -6.64 3.30
N LYS A 173 -9.35 -5.72 3.79
CA LYS A 173 -9.55 -4.28 3.63
C LYS A 173 -8.25 -3.58 3.26
N VAL A 174 -8.40 -2.50 2.49
CA VAL A 174 -7.33 -1.56 2.16
C VAL A 174 -7.66 -0.23 2.84
N LEU A 175 -6.91 0.13 3.87
CA LEU A 175 -7.10 1.36 4.64
C LEU A 175 -6.04 2.38 4.22
N ILE A 176 -6.45 3.53 3.70
CA ILE A 176 -5.54 4.50 3.06
C ILE A 176 -5.68 5.87 3.73
N GLY A 177 -4.54 6.44 4.10
CA GLY A 177 -4.49 7.79 4.64
C GLY A 177 -5.23 7.86 5.98
N SER A 178 -6.19 8.78 6.12
CA SER A 178 -6.93 8.97 7.37
C SER A 178 -7.76 7.77 7.82
N ASP A 179 -8.01 6.78 6.94
CA ASP A 179 -8.71 5.55 7.32
C ASP A 179 -7.75 4.54 7.98
N ASN A 180 -6.43 4.77 7.88
CA ASN A 180 -5.41 3.87 8.41
C ASN A 180 -5.15 4.13 9.90
N PRO A 181 -5.31 3.12 10.78
CA PRO A 181 -5.04 3.26 12.22
C PRO A 181 -3.56 3.57 12.53
N PHE A 182 -2.64 3.27 11.61
CA PHE A 182 -1.20 3.48 11.77
C PHE A 182 -0.71 4.85 11.28
N GLY A 183 -1.64 5.76 10.96
CA GLY A 183 -1.34 7.15 10.63
C GLY A 183 -1.66 7.53 9.19
N LYS A 184 -1.96 8.82 9.01
CA LYS A 184 -2.47 9.40 7.75
C LYS A 184 -1.52 9.36 6.55
N MET A 185 -0.24 9.04 6.77
CA MET A 185 0.78 8.95 5.73
C MET A 185 0.92 7.52 5.18
N CYS A 186 0.27 6.56 5.82
CA CYS A 186 0.44 5.14 5.55
C CYS A 186 -0.78 4.56 4.83
N SER A 187 -0.60 3.37 4.28
CA SER A 187 -1.68 2.45 3.94
C SER A 187 -1.49 1.12 4.63
N PHE A 188 -2.60 0.47 4.97
CA PHE A 188 -2.62 -0.83 5.62
C PHE A 188 -3.56 -1.77 4.86
N ILE A 189 -3.01 -2.82 4.26
CA ILE A 189 -3.80 -3.89 3.65
C ILE A 189 -3.80 -5.04 4.64
N ALA A 190 -4.98 -5.45 5.10
CA ALA A 190 -5.06 -6.53 6.06
C ALA A 190 -6.28 -7.42 5.84
N ALA A 191 -6.17 -8.65 6.31
CA ALA A 191 -7.24 -9.62 6.33
C ALA A 191 -7.20 -10.41 7.65
N PRO A 192 -8.37 -10.85 8.16
CA PRO A 192 -8.40 -11.76 9.28
C PRO A 192 -7.76 -13.09 8.89
N ILE A 193 -7.03 -13.69 9.83
CA ILE A 193 -6.52 -15.06 9.76
C ILE A 193 -7.24 -15.92 10.82
N ARG A 194 -6.83 -17.18 10.99
CA ARG A 194 -7.44 -18.08 11.98
C ARG A 194 -7.39 -17.52 13.40
N ASP A 195 -8.28 -18.01 14.26
CA ASP A 195 -8.31 -17.72 15.70
C ASP A 195 -8.45 -16.23 16.05
N ASN A 196 -9.23 -15.49 15.24
CA ASN A 196 -9.44 -14.05 15.41
C ASN A 196 -8.15 -13.21 15.24
N GLY A 197 -7.14 -13.80 14.59
CA GLY A 197 -5.89 -13.13 14.27
C GLY A 197 -6.01 -12.19 13.07
N LEU A 198 -4.94 -11.43 12.84
CA LEU A 198 -4.79 -10.50 11.73
C LEU A 198 -3.48 -10.74 11.00
N PHE A 199 -3.51 -10.67 9.68
CA PHE A 199 -2.30 -10.47 8.88
C PHE A 199 -2.45 -9.17 8.11
N GLY A 200 -1.47 -8.28 8.21
CA GLY A 200 -1.51 -7.00 7.53
C GLY A 200 -0.15 -6.51 7.06
N ILE A 201 -0.15 -5.82 5.93
CA ILE A 201 1.01 -5.17 5.32
C ILE A 201 0.85 -3.66 5.52
N LEU A 202 1.84 -3.05 6.16
CA LEU A 202 1.92 -1.62 6.45
C LEU A 202 3.02 -0.99 5.59
N GLY A 203 2.63 0.00 4.79
CA GLY A 203 3.53 0.77 3.92
C GLY A 203 3.14 2.25 3.88
N PRO A 204 3.92 3.11 3.21
CA PRO A 204 3.43 4.43 2.81
C PRO A 204 2.19 4.27 1.90
N MET A 205 1.42 5.35 1.69
CA MET A 205 0.35 5.31 0.68
C MET A 205 0.87 4.96 -0.72
N ARG A 206 2.15 5.21 -0.99
CA ARG A 206 2.81 4.78 -2.22
C ARG A 206 3.33 3.35 -2.07
N MET A 207 2.47 2.36 -2.24
CA MET A 207 2.86 0.94 -2.25
C MET A 207 2.21 0.16 -3.41
N ASP A 208 2.74 -1.02 -3.72
CA ASP A 208 2.19 -1.90 -4.74
C ASP A 208 0.95 -2.63 -4.21
N TYR A 209 -0.21 -1.98 -4.34
CA TYR A 209 -1.48 -2.48 -3.81
C TYR A 209 -1.87 -3.86 -4.38
N GLU A 210 -1.64 -4.10 -5.67
CA GLU A 210 -2.00 -5.35 -6.33
C GLU A 210 -1.15 -6.51 -5.79
N LYS A 211 0.17 -6.33 -5.74
CA LYS A 211 1.08 -7.32 -5.14
C LYS A 211 0.79 -7.54 -3.66
N ASN A 212 0.55 -6.49 -2.89
CA ASN A 212 0.32 -6.62 -1.45
C ASN A 212 -1.02 -7.31 -1.13
N LEU A 213 -2.06 -7.09 -1.94
CA LEU A 213 -3.32 -7.82 -1.84
C LEU A 213 -3.13 -9.31 -2.15
N GLU A 214 -2.33 -9.64 -3.16
CA GLU A 214 -1.98 -11.03 -3.48
C GLU A 214 -1.29 -11.73 -2.29
N LEU A 215 -0.29 -11.09 -1.67
CA LEU A 215 0.40 -11.61 -0.49
C LEU A 215 -0.57 -11.87 0.67
N VAL A 216 -1.46 -10.92 0.95
CA VAL A 216 -2.48 -11.05 2.00
C VAL A 216 -3.47 -12.19 1.68
N ASN A 217 -3.88 -12.32 0.42
CA ASN A 217 -4.74 -13.41 -0.03
C ASN A 217 -4.07 -14.77 0.14
N PHE A 218 -2.77 -14.88 -0.17
CA PHE A 218 -2.02 -16.12 0.02
C PHE A 218 -2.04 -16.57 1.48
N VAL A 219 -1.73 -15.68 2.42
CA VAL A 219 -1.68 -16.02 3.85
C VAL A 219 -3.03 -16.46 4.39
N LYS A 220 -4.13 -15.90 3.89
CA LYS A 220 -5.49 -16.32 4.25
C LYS A 220 -5.78 -17.80 3.90
N THR A 221 -5.01 -18.40 2.98
CA THR A 221 -5.18 -19.82 2.59
C THR A 221 -4.39 -20.80 3.46
N LEU A 222 -3.50 -20.33 4.33
CA LEU A 222 -2.71 -21.16 5.26
C LEU A 222 -3.58 -21.68 6.42
#